data_AF-A0A519TNE6-F1
#
_entry.id   AF-A0A519TNE6-F1
#
_cell.length_a   1.000
_cell.length_b   1.000
_cell.length_c   1.000
_cell.angle_alpha   90.00
_cell.angle_beta   90.00
_cell.angle_gamma   90.00
#
_symmetry.space_group_name_H-M   'P 1'
#
loop_
_entity.id
_entity.type
_entity.pdbx_description
1 polymer ?
#
loop_
_entity_poly.entity_id
_entity_poly.type
_entity_poly.pdbx_seq_one_letter_code
_entity_poly.pdbx_strand_id
1 'polypeptide(L)'
;MNDKHNLKPLLYSILLFVSLFFVGDRLIGYYLNHLYLEQKKGDFFETTYALKHVKEDLVIFGSSRAVRHYDLSIFQDSLNLSAINVGKIGNTLLYSYAIFSQILTYHVPKVVVLDISPIEFAKSERERGQKSMIDVLLKYQDMPVIERRIKQLDTKELLLSKIFWTYRFNSSMYTLMTNDKGSNKISQSKGFKSRTGTKITKAI
;
A
#
# COMPACT_ATOMS: atom_id res chain seq x y z
N MET A 1 -61.66 -4.36 -0.14
CA MET A 1 -60.88 -3.18 -0.57
C MET A 1 -59.47 -3.67 -0.85
N ASN A 2 -59.10 -3.73 -2.13
CA ASN A 2 -57.81 -4.25 -2.57
C ASN A 2 -56.97 -3.04 -2.99
N ASP A 3 -56.37 -2.36 -2.01
CA ASP A 3 -55.43 -1.27 -2.28
C ASP A 3 -54.19 -1.89 -2.91
N LYS A 4 -54.15 -1.89 -4.25
CA LYS A 4 -52.92 -2.14 -4.99
C LYS A 4 -52.00 -0.97 -4.69
N HIS A 5 -51.16 -1.11 -3.66
CA HIS A 5 -50.09 -0.15 -3.39
C HIS A 5 -49.34 0.11 -4.69
N ASN A 6 -49.34 1.37 -5.14
CA ASN A 6 -48.61 1.77 -6.32
C ASN A 6 -47.12 1.69 -5.99
N LEU A 7 -46.47 0.60 -6.40
CA LEU A 7 -45.05 0.32 -6.12
C LEU A 7 -44.09 1.19 -6.93
N LYS A 8 -44.59 1.92 -7.95
CA LYS A 8 -43.78 2.77 -8.84
C LYS A 8 -43.03 3.90 -8.10
N PRO A 9 -43.67 4.72 -7.24
CA PRO A 9 -42.95 5.73 -6.45
C PRO A 9 -41.88 5.13 -5.54
N LEU A 10 -42.17 4.00 -4.88
CA LEU A 10 -41.21 3.30 -4.04
C LEU A 10 -39.99 2.82 -4.84
N LEU A 11 -40.22 2.21 -6.00
CA LEU A 11 -39.16 1.76 -6.90
C LEU A 11 -38.31 2.93 -7.41
N TYR A 12 -38.94 4.04 -7.79
CA TYR A 12 -38.25 5.26 -8.20
C TYR A 12 -37.36 5.81 -7.07
N SER A 13 -37.89 5.90 -5.85
CA SER A 13 -37.11 6.35 -4.69
C SER A 13 -35.92 5.42 -4.40
N ILE A 14 -36.09 4.10 -4.49
CA ILE A 14 -35.00 3.13 -4.31
C ILE A 14 -33.94 3.30 -5.39
N LEU A 15 -34.33 3.38 -6.67
CA LEU A 15 -33.40 3.56 -7.78
C LEU A 15 -32.64 4.88 -7.67
N LEU A 16 -33.34 5.97 -7.32
CA LEU A 16 -32.72 7.28 -7.09
C LEU A 16 -31.72 7.21 -5.93
N PHE A 17 -32.10 6.60 -4.81
CA PHE A 17 -31.21 6.45 -3.65
C PHE A 17 -29.97 5.62 -3.99
N VAL A 18 -30.14 4.47 -4.65
CA VAL A 18 -29.03 3.61 -5.08
C VAL A 18 -28.12 4.36 -6.05
N SER A 19 -28.69 5.08 -7.02
CA SER A 19 -27.92 5.90 -7.97
C SER A 19 -27.11 6.97 -7.24
N LEU A 20 -27.73 7.73 -6.32
CA LEU A 20 -27.05 8.76 -5.53
C LEU A 20 -25.96 8.16 -4.65
N PHE A 21 -26.19 6.99 -4.06
CA PHE A 21 -25.19 6.28 -3.27
C PHE A 21 -23.95 5.93 -4.10
N PHE A 22 -24.13 5.34 -5.29
CA PHE A 22 -23.01 5.00 -6.17
C PHE A 22 -22.30 6.25 -6.69
N VAL A 23 -23.03 7.31 -7.04
CA VAL A 23 -22.41 8.59 -7.44
C VAL A 23 -21.57 9.15 -6.29
N GLY A 24 -22.11 9.16 -5.06
CA GLY A 24 -21.40 9.61 -3.87
C GLY A 24 -20.13 8.80 -3.61
N ASP A 25 -20.21 7.47 -3.66
CA ASP A 25 -19.06 6.58 -3.51
C ASP A 25 -17.97 6.86 -4.56
N ARG A 26 -18.35 7.10 -5.82
CA ARG A 26 -17.38 7.42 -6.90
C ARG A 26 -16.72 8.77 -6.69
N LEU A 27 -17.49 9.80 -6.33
CA LEU A 27 -16.96 11.14 -6.08
C LEU A 27 -16.01 11.16 -4.88
N ILE A 28 -16.41 10.54 -3.76
CA ILE A 28 -15.58 10.46 -2.55
C ILE A 28 -14.33 9.61 -2.84
N GLY A 29 -14.50 8.45 -3.47
CA GLY A 29 -13.39 7.57 -3.83
C GLY A 29 -12.37 8.23 -4.77
N TYR A 30 -12.84 9.01 -5.76
CA TYR A 30 -11.98 9.80 -6.63
C TYR A 30 -11.20 10.85 -5.84
N TYR A 31 -11.87 11.58 -4.94
CA TYR A 31 -11.23 12.59 -4.10
C TYR A 31 -10.19 11.97 -3.15
N LEU A 32 -10.49 10.84 -2.53
CA LEU A 32 -9.53 10.10 -1.69
C LEU A 32 -8.33 9.62 -2.49
N ASN A 33 -8.54 9.14 -3.72
CA ASN A 33 -7.45 8.74 -4.61
C ASN A 33 -6.57 9.93 -5.02
N HIS A 34 -7.17 11.09 -5.24
CA HIS A 34 -6.43 12.32 -5.50
C HIS A 34 -5.56 12.71 -4.30
N LEU A 35 -6.14 12.77 -3.09
CA LEU A 35 -5.38 13.02 -1.85
C LEU A 35 -4.25 12.00 -1.63
N TYR A 36 -4.49 10.75 -2.01
CA TYR A 36 -3.52 9.67 -1.91
C TYR A 36 -2.31 9.88 -2.83
N LEU A 37 -2.56 10.17 -4.11
CA LEU A 37 -1.51 10.38 -5.11
C LEU A 37 -0.72 11.68 -4.87
N GLU A 38 -1.34 12.67 -4.23
CA GLU A 38 -0.68 13.92 -3.86
C GLU A 38 0.20 13.83 -2.61
N GLN A 39 0.23 12.69 -1.90
CA GLN A 39 1.07 12.56 -0.72
C GLN A 39 2.56 12.63 -1.07
N LYS A 40 3.26 13.54 -0.40
CA LYS A 40 4.68 13.86 -0.66
C LYS A 40 5.65 13.18 0.30
N LYS A 41 5.12 12.54 1.34
CA LYS A 41 5.88 11.88 2.41
C LYS A 41 5.04 10.82 3.13
N GLY A 42 5.73 9.98 3.89
CA GLY A 42 5.11 8.94 4.72
C GLY A 42 4.83 7.63 3.96
N ASP A 43 4.15 6.73 4.65
CA ASP A 43 4.02 5.32 4.26
C ASP A 43 3.38 5.09 2.87
N PHE A 44 2.43 5.94 2.46
CA PHE A 44 1.78 5.83 1.15
C PHE A 44 2.67 6.32 0.01
N PHE A 45 3.45 7.36 0.26
CA PHE A 45 4.45 7.83 -0.70
C PHE A 45 5.55 6.78 -0.90
N GLU A 46 6.06 6.19 0.19
CA GLU A 46 7.05 5.09 0.13
C GLU A 46 6.53 3.90 -0.68
N THR A 47 5.27 3.49 -0.45
CA THR A 47 4.64 2.40 -1.21
C THR A 47 4.46 2.76 -2.69
N THR A 48 4.07 4.01 -2.99
CA THR A 48 3.91 4.49 -4.38
C THR A 48 5.25 4.50 -5.10
N TYR A 49 6.30 4.97 -4.42
CA TYR A 49 7.66 4.96 -4.97
C TYR A 49 8.11 3.52 -5.25
N ALA A 50 7.90 2.60 -4.29
CA ALA A 50 8.23 1.19 -4.43
C ALA A 50 7.56 0.55 -5.67
N LEU A 51 6.32 0.92 -5.97
CA LEU A 51 5.53 0.34 -7.07
C LEU A 51 5.76 0.97 -8.45
N LYS A 52 6.30 2.21 -8.51
CA LYS A 52 6.34 2.99 -9.76
C LYS A 52 7.71 3.56 -10.12
N HIS A 53 8.61 3.71 -9.17
CA HIS A 53 9.75 4.62 -9.32
C HIS A 53 11.10 4.08 -8.86
N VAL A 54 11.15 2.90 -8.23
CA VAL A 54 12.41 2.26 -7.83
C VAL A 54 13.36 2.13 -9.02
N LYS A 55 14.57 2.65 -8.86
CA LYS A 55 15.66 2.52 -9.85
C LYS A 55 16.98 2.14 -9.20
N GLU A 56 16.97 1.95 -7.88
CA GLU A 56 18.14 1.61 -7.09
C GLU A 56 18.67 0.22 -7.43
N ASP A 57 19.99 0.08 -7.34
CA ASP A 57 20.71 -1.16 -7.60
C ASP A 57 20.46 -2.21 -6.52
N LEU A 58 20.32 -1.78 -5.26
CA LEU A 58 20.06 -2.62 -4.11
C LEU A 58 18.68 -2.31 -3.52
N VAL A 59 17.82 -3.32 -3.43
CA VAL A 59 16.47 -3.18 -2.87
C VAL A 59 16.31 -4.12 -1.68
N ILE A 60 15.95 -3.54 -0.53
CA ILE A 60 15.71 -4.27 0.73
C ILE A 60 14.22 -4.45 0.95
N PHE A 61 13.81 -5.69 1.23
CA PHE A 61 12.45 -6.07 1.54
C PHE A 61 12.35 -6.65 2.95
N GLY A 62 11.18 -6.50 3.57
CA GLY A 62 10.83 -7.21 4.80
C GLY A 62 9.86 -6.43 5.67
N SER A 63 9.76 -6.88 6.93
CA SER A 63 8.81 -6.36 7.91
C SER A 63 9.30 -5.09 8.62
N SER A 64 8.72 -4.78 9.78
CA SER A 64 9.21 -3.72 10.66
C SER A 64 10.69 -3.86 11.05
N ARG A 65 11.25 -5.08 11.01
CA ARG A 65 12.69 -5.33 11.21
C ARG A 65 13.52 -4.72 10.09
N ALA A 66 13.17 -5.02 8.84
CA ALA A 66 13.83 -4.44 7.67
C ALA A 66 13.84 -2.91 7.76
N VAL A 67 12.68 -2.31 8.03
CA VAL A 67 12.53 -0.86 8.16
C VAL A 67 13.42 -0.25 9.26
N ARG A 68 13.67 -0.98 10.35
CA ARG A 68 14.36 -0.46 11.55
C ARG A 68 15.83 -0.79 11.65
N HIS A 69 16.32 -1.82 10.95
CA HIS A 69 17.66 -2.38 11.18
C HIS A 69 18.62 -2.18 10.01
N TYR A 70 18.13 -1.90 8.80
CA TYR A 70 18.98 -1.76 7.63
C TYR A 70 19.26 -0.27 7.37
N ASP A 71 20.39 0.20 7.87
CA ASP A 71 20.92 1.52 7.54
C ASP A 71 21.54 1.49 6.14
N LEU A 72 20.93 2.23 5.22
CA LEU A 72 21.34 2.24 3.81
C LEU A 72 22.70 2.90 3.59
N SER A 73 23.14 3.80 4.48
CA SER A 73 24.45 4.45 4.35
C SER A 73 25.58 3.42 4.32
N ILE A 74 25.53 2.41 5.20
CA ILE A 74 26.52 1.33 5.27
C ILE A 74 26.61 0.57 3.94
N PHE A 75 25.48 0.26 3.31
CA PHE A 75 25.45 -0.44 2.02
C PHE A 75 25.97 0.45 0.89
N GLN A 76 25.59 1.72 0.88
CA GLN A 76 26.02 2.67 -0.13
C GLN A 76 27.53 2.90 -0.06
N ASP A 77 28.08 3.09 1.14
CA ASP A 77 29.50 3.34 1.36
C ASP A 77 30.34 2.09 1.06
N SER A 78 29.88 0.91 1.48
CA SER A 78 30.66 -0.35 1.35
C SER A 78 30.57 -0.98 -0.03
N LEU A 79 29.42 -0.89 -0.70
CA LEU A 79 29.17 -1.57 -1.97
C LEU A 79 29.21 -0.61 -3.17
N ASN A 80 29.22 0.70 -2.94
CA ASN A 80 29.10 1.73 -3.98
C ASN A 80 27.87 1.52 -4.88
N LEU A 81 26.77 1.04 -4.29
CA LEU A 81 25.49 0.81 -4.96
C LEU A 81 24.45 1.80 -4.45
N SER A 82 23.57 2.25 -5.35
CA SER A 82 22.36 2.96 -4.91
C SER A 82 21.44 1.98 -4.19
N ALA A 83 20.94 2.36 -3.01
CA ALA A 83 20.15 1.46 -2.16
C ALA A 83 18.82 2.09 -1.72
N ILE A 84 17.78 1.25 -1.59
CA ILE A 84 16.48 1.63 -1.04
C ILE A 84 15.89 0.51 -0.16
N ASN A 85 15.19 0.90 0.90
CA ASN A 85 14.43 -0.01 1.74
C ASN A 85 12.94 0.15 1.45
N VAL A 86 12.34 -0.88 0.87
CA VAL A 86 10.91 -0.97 0.58
C VAL A 86 10.18 -1.90 1.56
N GLY A 87 10.81 -2.21 2.69
CA GLY A 87 10.17 -2.89 3.80
C GLY A 87 8.99 -2.07 4.34
N LYS A 88 8.03 -2.75 4.97
CA LYS A 88 6.80 -2.11 5.45
C LYS A 88 6.43 -2.62 6.84
N ILE A 89 6.19 -1.68 7.76
CA ILE A 89 5.73 -2.01 9.11
C ILE A 89 4.37 -2.69 9.02
N GLY A 90 4.17 -3.76 9.81
CA GLY A 90 2.93 -4.53 9.86
C GLY A 90 2.70 -5.44 8.64
N ASN A 91 3.67 -5.50 7.72
CA ASN A 91 3.61 -6.30 6.52
C ASN A 91 4.74 -7.33 6.50
N THR A 92 4.52 -8.36 5.69
CA THR A 92 5.24 -9.64 5.67
C THR A 92 5.70 -9.96 4.25
N LEU A 93 6.18 -11.18 4.02
CA LEU A 93 6.64 -11.69 2.73
C LEU A 93 5.60 -11.56 1.62
N LEU A 94 4.30 -11.69 1.94
CA LEU A 94 3.22 -11.53 0.95
C LEU A 94 3.23 -10.14 0.30
N TYR A 95 3.42 -9.10 1.12
CA TYR A 95 3.59 -7.73 0.64
C TYR A 95 4.88 -7.59 -0.16
N SER A 96 6.01 -8.05 0.38
CA SER A 96 7.30 -7.99 -0.31
C SER A 96 7.25 -8.65 -1.68
N TYR A 97 6.56 -9.78 -1.80
CA TYR A 97 6.38 -10.49 -3.06
C TYR A 97 5.58 -9.69 -4.09
N ALA A 98 4.51 -9.01 -3.67
CA ALA A 98 3.73 -8.17 -4.57
C ALA A 98 4.50 -6.94 -5.03
N ILE A 99 5.21 -6.26 -4.13
CA ILE A 99 6.08 -5.13 -4.49
C ILE A 99 7.18 -5.57 -5.45
N PHE A 100 7.89 -6.66 -5.13
CA PHE A 100 8.99 -7.14 -5.98
C PHE A 100 8.49 -7.58 -7.36
N SER A 101 7.35 -8.28 -7.41
CA SER A 101 6.72 -8.66 -8.69
C SER A 101 6.39 -7.44 -9.55
N GLN A 102 5.97 -6.34 -8.93
CA GLN A 102 5.69 -5.09 -9.66
C GLN A 102 6.98 -4.40 -10.10
N ILE A 103 8.01 -4.32 -9.26
CA ILE A 103 9.32 -3.73 -9.62
C ILE A 103 9.89 -4.41 -10.86
N LEU A 104 9.85 -5.74 -10.92
CA LEU A 104 10.36 -6.54 -12.04
C LEU A 104 9.68 -6.26 -13.39
N THR A 105 8.55 -5.54 -13.42
CA THR A 105 7.92 -5.12 -14.67
C THR A 105 8.63 -3.95 -15.37
N TYR A 106 9.46 -3.20 -14.65
CA TYR A 106 10.13 -2.01 -15.18
C TYR A 106 11.59 -1.83 -14.74
N HIS A 107 12.07 -2.60 -13.75
CA HIS A 107 13.43 -2.53 -13.24
C HIS A 107 13.90 -3.87 -12.69
N VAL A 108 15.17 -4.21 -12.88
CA VAL A 108 15.81 -5.41 -12.32
C VAL A 108 16.95 -4.96 -11.40
N PRO A 109 16.77 -5.01 -10.06
CA PRO A 109 17.83 -4.68 -9.12
C PRO A 109 19.04 -5.62 -9.28
N LYS A 110 20.23 -5.09 -9.07
CA LYS A 110 21.48 -5.88 -9.04
C LYS A 110 21.54 -6.77 -7.80
N VAL A 111 21.03 -6.27 -6.68
CA VAL A 111 21.03 -6.96 -5.39
C VAL A 111 19.65 -6.85 -4.73
N VAL A 112 19.16 -7.97 -4.22
CA VAL A 112 17.92 -8.04 -3.44
C VAL A 112 18.24 -8.59 -2.06
N VAL A 113 17.90 -7.84 -1.02
CA VAL A 113 17.99 -8.30 0.37
C VAL A 113 16.57 -8.58 0.85
N LEU A 114 16.30 -9.81 1.29
CA LEU A 114 14.99 -10.22 1.79
C LEU A 114 15.12 -10.60 3.28
N ASP A 115 14.62 -9.74 4.16
CA ASP A 115 14.54 -10.00 5.60
C ASP A 115 13.32 -10.89 5.90
N ILE A 116 13.59 -12.16 6.21
CA ILE A 116 12.58 -13.15 6.58
C ILE A 116 12.54 -13.25 8.11
N SER A 117 11.34 -13.35 8.67
CA SER A 117 11.16 -13.55 10.11
C SER A 117 10.25 -14.75 10.39
N PRO A 118 10.22 -15.30 11.62
CA PRO A 118 9.41 -16.49 11.92
C PRO A 118 7.91 -16.32 11.64
N ILE A 119 7.38 -15.09 11.65
CA ILE A 119 5.96 -14.81 11.34
C ILE A 119 5.57 -15.23 9.93
N GLU A 120 6.53 -15.32 9.01
CA GLU A 120 6.30 -15.75 7.62
C GLU A 120 5.86 -17.21 7.54
N PHE A 121 6.17 -17.99 8.58
CA PHE A 121 5.83 -19.40 8.71
C PHE A 121 4.66 -19.63 9.68
N ALA A 122 3.96 -18.57 10.09
CA ALA A 122 2.77 -18.70 10.93
C ALA A 122 1.70 -19.54 10.22
N LYS A 123 0.86 -20.25 10.98
CA LYS A 123 -0.10 -21.20 10.40
C LYS A 123 -1.27 -20.50 9.71
N SER A 124 -1.72 -19.37 10.26
CA SER A 124 -2.87 -18.65 9.72
C SER A 124 -2.47 -17.53 8.75
N GLU A 125 -3.31 -17.30 7.73
CA GLU A 125 -3.11 -16.20 6.76
C GLU A 125 -3.14 -14.81 7.42
N ARG A 126 -3.95 -14.68 8.47
CA ARG A 126 -4.04 -13.45 9.26
C ARG A 126 -2.70 -13.12 9.90
N GLU A 127 -2.05 -14.11 10.50
CA GLU A 127 -0.72 -13.94 11.10
C GLU A 127 0.35 -13.70 10.03
N ARG A 128 0.24 -14.36 8.87
CA ARG A 128 1.09 -14.11 7.70
C ARG A 128 0.84 -12.75 7.04
N GLY A 129 -0.02 -11.89 7.57
CA GLY A 129 -0.18 -10.50 7.12
C GLY A 129 -1.01 -10.31 5.85
N GLN A 130 -1.75 -11.33 5.38
CA GLN A 130 -2.57 -11.25 4.15
C GLN A 130 -3.50 -10.02 4.15
N LYS A 131 -4.24 -9.79 5.25
CA LYS A 131 -5.17 -8.66 5.32
C LYS A 131 -4.45 -7.31 5.30
N SER A 132 -3.29 -7.19 5.96
CA SER A 132 -2.51 -5.96 5.95
C SER A 132 -1.99 -5.63 4.54
N MET A 133 -1.48 -6.64 3.83
CA MET A 133 -1.06 -6.50 2.44
C MET A 133 -2.22 -6.02 1.57
N ILE A 134 -3.38 -6.67 1.65
CA ILE A 134 -4.55 -6.31 0.84
C ILE A 134 -4.97 -4.87 1.13
N ASP A 135 -5.10 -4.48 2.40
CA ASP A 135 -5.51 -3.12 2.80
C ASP A 135 -4.59 -2.01 2.25
N VAL A 136 -3.29 -2.30 2.14
CA VAL A 136 -2.31 -1.40 1.52
C VAL A 136 -2.48 -1.37 0.00
N LEU A 137 -2.61 -2.55 -0.64
CA LEU A 137 -2.51 -2.70 -2.09
C LEU A 137 -3.81 -2.50 -2.87
N LEU A 138 -4.99 -2.50 -2.23
CA LEU A 138 -6.29 -2.27 -2.92
C LEU A 138 -6.36 -0.95 -3.68
N LYS A 139 -5.57 0.05 -3.28
CA LYS A 139 -5.46 1.37 -3.94
C LYS A 139 -4.70 1.28 -5.27
N TYR A 140 -3.93 0.22 -5.46
CA TYR A 140 -3.14 -0.05 -6.65
C TYR A 140 -3.68 -1.23 -7.46
N GLN A 141 -4.92 -1.64 -7.21
CA GLN A 141 -5.56 -2.76 -7.92
C GLN A 141 -5.64 -2.56 -9.44
N ASP A 142 -5.49 -1.33 -9.94
CA ASP A 142 -5.48 -1.04 -11.37
C ASP A 142 -4.16 -1.48 -12.04
N MET A 143 -3.14 -1.86 -11.25
CA MET A 143 -1.91 -2.49 -11.75
C MET A 143 -2.12 -4.01 -11.93
N PRO A 144 -1.94 -4.59 -13.13
CA PRO A 144 -2.27 -6.00 -13.40
C PRO A 144 -1.54 -7.02 -12.50
N VAL A 145 -0.29 -6.72 -12.12
CA VAL A 145 0.48 -7.58 -11.20
C VAL A 145 -0.15 -7.56 -9.81
N ILE A 146 -0.49 -6.38 -9.30
CA ILE A 146 -1.09 -6.22 -7.98
C ILE A 146 -2.50 -6.82 -7.94
N GLU A 147 -3.31 -6.56 -8.97
CA GLU A 147 -4.65 -7.14 -9.10
C GLU A 147 -4.61 -8.67 -8.98
N ARG A 148 -3.68 -9.30 -9.72
CA ARG A 148 -3.53 -10.75 -9.73
C ARG A 148 -3.16 -11.29 -8.35
N ARG A 149 -2.29 -10.60 -7.62
CA ARG A 149 -1.89 -10.99 -6.26
C ARG A 149 -3.06 -10.91 -5.28
N ILE A 150 -3.83 -9.82 -5.32
CA ILE A 150 -5.00 -9.66 -4.47
C ILE A 150 -6.02 -10.76 -4.82
N LYS A 151 -6.29 -10.99 -6.12
CA LYS A 151 -7.24 -12.02 -6.57
C LYS A 151 -6.88 -13.43 -6.07
N GLN A 152 -5.59 -13.78 -6.10
CA GLN A 152 -5.08 -15.08 -5.62
C GLN A 152 -5.32 -15.30 -4.13
N LEU A 153 -5.28 -14.23 -3.33
CA LEU A 153 -5.42 -14.30 -1.88
C LEU A 153 -6.87 -14.11 -1.43
N ASP A 154 -7.57 -13.14 -2.01
CA ASP A 154 -8.95 -12.81 -1.68
C ASP A 154 -9.68 -12.11 -2.85
N THR A 155 -10.49 -12.89 -3.58
CA THR A 155 -11.31 -12.35 -4.67
C THR A 155 -12.46 -11.46 -4.17
N LYS A 156 -12.93 -11.62 -2.93
CA LYS A 156 -14.04 -10.83 -2.39
C LYS A 156 -13.60 -9.40 -2.12
N GLU A 157 -12.45 -9.22 -1.49
CA GLU A 157 -11.84 -7.90 -1.24
C GLU A 157 -11.61 -7.14 -2.56
N LEU A 158 -11.10 -7.84 -3.59
CA LEU A 158 -10.93 -7.27 -4.92
C LEU A 158 -12.27 -6.84 -5.51
N LEU A 159 -13.30 -7.71 -5.48
CA LEU A 159 -14.63 -7.40 -6.01
C LEU A 159 -15.25 -6.18 -5.32
N LEU A 160 -15.22 -6.14 -3.99
CA LEU A 160 -15.75 -5.03 -3.20
C LEU A 160 -15.08 -3.71 -3.57
N SER A 161 -13.76 -3.70 -3.74
CA SER A 161 -13.02 -2.49 -4.12
C SER A 161 -13.22 -2.02 -5.57
N LYS A 162 -13.74 -2.89 -6.45
CA LYS A 162 -14.15 -2.53 -7.82
C LYS A 162 -15.55 -1.95 -7.84
N ILE A 163 -16.45 -2.47 -7.00
CA ILE A 163 -17.83 -1.99 -6.86
C ILE A 163 -17.84 -0.64 -6.14
N PHE A 164 -17.20 -0.57 -4.97
CA PHE A 164 -17.15 0.58 -4.07
C PHE A 164 -15.75 1.19 -4.05
N TRP A 165 -15.60 2.39 -4.61
CA TRP A 165 -14.31 3.07 -4.70
C TRP A 165 -13.79 3.56 -3.35
N THR A 166 -14.69 3.94 -2.44
CA THR A 166 -14.31 4.32 -1.08
C THR A 166 -13.73 3.14 -0.30
N TYR A 167 -14.13 1.90 -0.61
CA TYR A 167 -13.64 0.69 0.05
C TYR A 167 -12.12 0.51 -0.08
N ARG A 168 -11.54 0.98 -1.20
CA ARG A 168 -10.08 1.01 -1.42
C ARG A 168 -9.32 1.72 -0.30
N PHE A 169 -10.00 2.60 0.45
CA PHE A 169 -9.41 3.48 1.44
C PHE A 169 -9.84 3.18 2.88
N ASN A 170 -10.61 2.12 3.13
CA ASN A 170 -11.23 1.81 4.43
C ASN A 170 -10.23 1.86 5.61
N SER A 171 -9.06 1.23 5.45
CA SER A 171 -8.02 1.19 6.49
C SER A 171 -7.03 2.38 6.45
N SER A 172 -7.30 3.41 5.64
CA SER A 172 -6.36 4.53 5.39
C SER A 172 -6.99 5.92 5.47
N MET A 173 -8.30 6.03 5.69
CA MET A 173 -9.01 7.31 5.62
C MET A 173 -8.51 8.30 6.67
N TYR A 174 -8.29 7.84 7.92
CA TYR A 174 -7.70 8.65 8.98
C TYR A 174 -6.29 9.15 8.60
N THR A 175 -5.43 8.25 8.11
CA THR A 175 -4.07 8.61 7.68
C THR A 175 -4.11 9.60 6.52
N LEU A 176 -5.02 9.44 5.56
CA LEU A 176 -5.17 10.37 4.43
C LEU A 176 -5.56 11.78 4.86
N MET A 177 -6.44 11.90 5.86
CA MET A 177 -6.91 13.19 6.38
C MET A 177 -5.89 13.90 7.28
N THR A 178 -4.96 13.15 7.89
CA THR A 178 -4.01 13.67 8.88
C THR A 178 -2.57 13.78 8.37
N ASN A 179 -2.24 13.20 7.20
CA ASN A 179 -0.89 13.29 6.66
C ASN A 179 -0.61 14.69 6.11
N ASP A 180 0.51 15.28 6.55
CA ASP A 180 0.94 16.63 6.18
C ASP A 180 1.41 16.70 4.70
N LYS A 181 0.93 17.73 3.98
CA LYS A 181 1.25 18.03 2.56
C LYS A 181 2.63 18.71 2.34
N GLY A 182 3.51 18.69 3.34
CA GLY A 182 4.86 19.26 3.32
C GLY A 182 5.78 18.82 2.17
N SER A 183 7.03 19.31 2.16
CA SER A 183 7.93 19.20 1.00
C SER A 183 8.35 17.76 0.64
N ASN A 184 8.48 17.51 -0.68
CA ASN A 184 8.89 16.26 -1.30
C ASN A 184 10.27 15.82 -0.82
N LYS A 185 10.32 14.90 0.14
CA LYS A 185 11.53 14.12 0.40
C LYS A 185 11.07 12.71 0.73
N ILE A 186 11.44 11.73 -0.10
CA ILE A 186 11.79 10.41 0.46
C ILE A 186 12.66 10.76 1.65
N SER A 187 12.31 10.31 2.85
CA SER A 187 13.11 10.58 4.05
C SER A 187 14.59 10.44 3.69
N GLN A 188 15.48 11.31 4.17
CA GLN A 188 16.92 11.19 3.85
C GLN A 188 17.46 9.77 4.02
N SER A 189 16.78 8.98 4.87
CA SER A 189 17.00 7.58 5.15
C SER A 189 16.42 6.55 4.15
N LYS A 190 15.80 6.95 3.02
CA LYS A 190 15.29 6.06 1.93
C LYS A 190 14.54 4.80 2.41
N GLY A 191 13.64 4.98 3.38
CA GLY A 191 12.80 3.91 3.95
C GLY A 191 13.31 3.34 5.28
N PHE A 192 14.54 3.64 5.69
CA PHE A 192 15.02 3.34 7.04
C PHE A 192 14.36 4.28 8.07
N LYS A 193 13.81 3.72 9.14
CA LYS A 193 13.21 4.47 10.26
C LYS A 193 13.81 3.98 11.55
N SER A 194 14.78 4.73 12.08
CA SER A 194 15.47 4.38 13.32
C SER A 194 14.49 4.37 14.50
N ARG A 195 14.77 3.53 15.50
CA ARG A 195 14.05 3.60 16.79
C ARG A 195 14.59 4.79 17.59
N THR A 196 13.71 5.47 18.32
CA THR A 196 14.07 6.51 19.28
C THR A 196 15.18 5.98 20.21
N GLY A 197 16.28 6.73 20.34
CA GLY A 197 17.48 6.31 21.07
C GLY A 197 18.59 5.68 20.22
N THR A 198 18.38 5.49 18.91
CA THR A 198 19.46 5.04 17.99
C THR A 198 20.25 6.26 17.52
N LYS A 199 21.52 6.36 17.90
CA LYS A 199 22.41 7.44 17.44
C LYS A 199 22.79 7.17 15.98
N ILE A 200 22.22 7.91 15.04
CA ILE A 200 22.70 7.93 13.65
C ILE A 200 23.94 8.83 13.65
N THR A 201 25.10 8.28 13.96
CA THR A 201 26.37 8.97 13.71
C THR A 201 26.56 9.06 12.21
N LYS A 202 26.72 10.28 11.68
CA LYS A 202 27.28 10.45 10.33
C LYS A 202 28.61 9.69 10.30
N ALA A 203 28.72 8.69 9.43
CA ALA A 203 30.02 8.16 9.08
C ALA A 203 30.87 9.32 8.53
N ILE A 204 32.09 9.45 9.07
CA ILE A 204 33.09 10.44 8.69
C ILE A 204 33.66 10.05 7.34
#